data_AF-A0A5C8T5R4-F1
#
_entry.id   AF-A0A5C8T5R4-F1
#
_cell.length_a   1.000
_cell.length_b   1.000
_cell.length_c   1.000
_cell.angle_alpha   90.00
_cell.angle_beta   90.00
_cell.angle_gamma   90.00
#
_symmetry.space_group_name_H-M   'P 1'
#
loop_
_entity.id
_entity.type
_entity.pdbx_description
1 polymer ?
#
loop_
_entity_poly.entity_id
_entity_poly.type
_entity_poly.pdbx_seq_one_letter_code
_entity_poly.pdbx_strand_id
1 'polypeptide(L)'
;MPNLKQNIRELQEHNLFVMSLLRDEAVHLFEVAEDRESKIVATLSHLFSYIFSRSQTISFLIGGGYDWDAEIILRSFYETAAKIIYICSVDDEERPTLVNEFWDELGPISDRKNAVRASYAEEALGEGVSSKILRALQNGKIFDLESEGNKHSRKRLEKKWSFTEIISVLEARSLKGKPLKGIKSLLHMYGSSSHLIHADKFAMDLMHDRATRPAEELIFLKAGHVSRIMSDQVNILWLCIENFLDLTKGHFKDEMKLKIAYQKFSTSSNLLITLFEENQSPFYHES
;
A
#
# COMPACT_ATOMS: atom_id res chain seq x y z
N MET A 1 -12.10 -2.60 31.54
CA MET A 1 -11.65 -2.35 30.15
C MET A 1 -12.63 -1.66 29.18
N PRO A 2 -13.78 -1.04 29.57
CA PRO A 2 -14.63 -0.29 28.63
C PRO A 2 -13.91 0.80 27.81
N ASN A 3 -12.83 1.35 28.36
CA ASN A 3 -12.06 2.44 27.74
C ASN A 3 -11.36 2.02 26.43
N LEU A 4 -10.87 0.78 26.30
CA LEU A 4 -10.03 0.40 25.16
C LEU A 4 -10.83 0.27 23.85
N LYS A 5 -12.04 -0.32 23.92
CA LYS A 5 -12.93 -0.41 22.75
C LYS A 5 -13.37 0.98 22.28
N GLN A 6 -13.63 1.89 23.23
CA GLN A 6 -13.96 3.27 22.94
C GLN A 6 -12.78 3.99 22.27
N ASN A 7 -11.56 3.82 22.80
CA ASN A 7 -10.34 4.40 22.21
C ASN A 7 -10.08 3.90 20.78
N ILE A 8 -10.30 2.61 20.49
CA ILE A 8 -10.18 2.05 19.12
C ILE A 8 -11.20 2.71 18.20
N ARG A 9 -12.45 2.87 18.65
CA ARG A 9 -13.50 3.53 17.87
C ARG A 9 -13.16 5.00 17.60
N GLU A 10 -12.70 5.73 18.60
CA GLU A 10 -12.27 7.12 18.45
C GLU A 10 -11.08 7.23 17.48
N LEU A 11 -10.11 6.32 17.57
CA LEU A 11 -9.02 6.25 16.59
C LEU A 11 -9.55 6.02 15.17
N GLN A 12 -10.51 5.11 15.01
CA GLN A 12 -11.12 4.83 13.71
C GLN A 12 -11.83 6.06 13.13
N GLU A 13 -12.59 6.78 13.95
CA GLU A 13 -13.27 8.02 13.55
C GLU A 13 -12.26 9.09 13.12
N HIS A 14 -11.17 9.27 13.89
CA HIS A 14 -10.09 10.18 13.52
C HIS A 14 -9.35 9.74 12.24
N ASN A 15 -9.07 8.44 12.08
CA ASN A 15 -8.44 7.89 10.89
C ASN A 15 -9.28 8.18 9.64
N LEU A 16 -10.58 7.83 9.66
CA LEU A 16 -11.50 8.06 8.54
C LEU A 16 -11.60 9.55 8.17
N PHE A 17 -11.59 10.43 9.17
CA PHE A 17 -11.63 11.86 8.95
C PHE A 17 -10.35 12.36 8.26
N VAL A 18 -9.16 12.02 8.77
CA VAL A 18 -7.88 12.42 8.16
C VAL A 18 -7.75 11.84 6.75
N MET A 19 -8.10 10.57 6.58
CA MET A 19 -8.10 9.88 5.28
C MET A 19 -8.97 10.59 4.24
N SER A 20 -10.14 11.09 4.66
CA SER A 20 -11.03 11.85 3.77
C SER A 20 -10.40 13.19 3.38
N LEU A 21 -9.77 13.90 4.31
CA LEU A 21 -9.07 15.14 4.02
C LEU A 21 -7.88 14.91 3.07
N LEU A 22 -7.05 13.89 3.32
CA LEU A 22 -5.93 13.53 2.44
C LEU A 22 -6.40 13.24 1.01
N ARG A 23 -7.51 12.51 0.85
CA ARG A 23 -8.11 12.28 -0.47
C ARG A 23 -8.54 13.58 -1.13
N ASP A 24 -9.25 14.44 -0.41
CA ASP A 24 -9.76 15.70 -0.96
C ASP A 24 -8.61 16.65 -1.36
N GLU A 25 -7.51 16.65 -0.59
CA GLU A 25 -6.28 17.37 -0.93
C GLU A 25 -5.59 16.78 -2.18
N ALA A 26 -5.53 15.45 -2.31
CA ALA A 26 -5.00 14.84 -3.53
C ALA A 26 -5.83 15.22 -4.77
N VAL A 27 -7.17 15.20 -4.65
CA VAL A 27 -8.07 15.67 -5.73
C VAL A 27 -7.78 17.11 -6.08
N HIS A 28 -7.65 17.99 -5.08
CA HIS A 28 -7.29 19.38 -5.30
C HIS A 28 -5.96 19.54 -6.04
N LEU A 29 -4.93 18.77 -5.66
CA LEU A 29 -3.62 18.80 -6.33
C LEU A 29 -3.71 18.38 -7.80
N PHE A 30 -4.55 17.39 -8.13
CA PHE A 30 -4.82 17.03 -9.53
C PHE A 30 -5.58 18.13 -10.28
N GLU A 31 -6.45 18.88 -9.60
CA GLU A 31 -7.11 20.05 -10.17
C GLU A 31 -6.15 21.24 -10.34
N VAL A 32 -5.13 21.44 -9.52
CA VAL A 32 -4.25 22.60 -9.70
C VAL A 32 -2.97 22.30 -10.48
N ALA A 33 -2.71 21.04 -10.82
CA ALA A 33 -1.55 20.66 -11.62
C ALA A 33 -1.58 21.34 -13.00
N GLU A 34 -0.47 21.98 -13.37
CA GLU A 34 -0.35 22.69 -14.66
C GLU A 34 -0.38 21.72 -15.85
N ASP A 35 0.18 20.52 -15.70
CA ASP A 35 0.31 19.51 -16.75
C ASP A 35 -0.64 18.32 -16.53
N ARG A 36 -1.95 18.62 -16.42
CA ARG A 36 -2.98 17.59 -16.15
C ARG A 36 -3.06 16.50 -17.21
N GLU A 37 -2.70 16.83 -18.44
CA GLU A 37 -2.76 15.91 -19.58
C GLU A 37 -1.50 15.06 -19.73
N SER A 38 -0.44 15.33 -18.95
CA SER A 38 0.74 14.47 -18.97
C SER A 38 0.43 13.03 -18.59
N LYS A 39 1.12 12.11 -19.26
CA LYS A 39 1.13 10.68 -18.89
C LYS A 39 1.55 10.49 -17.42
N ILE A 40 2.38 11.37 -16.87
CA ILE A 40 2.83 11.36 -15.48
C ILE A 40 1.66 11.62 -14.53
N VAL A 41 0.95 12.75 -14.69
CA VAL A 41 -0.18 13.11 -13.82
C VAL A 41 -1.31 12.10 -13.96
N ALA A 42 -1.60 11.62 -15.17
CA ALA A 42 -2.57 10.55 -15.39
C ALA A 42 -2.17 9.24 -14.66
N THR A 43 -0.90 8.85 -14.71
CA THR A 43 -0.39 7.66 -14.00
C THR A 43 -0.54 7.80 -12.49
N LEU A 44 -0.13 8.95 -11.94
CA LEU A 44 -0.29 9.23 -10.51
C LEU A 44 -1.77 9.23 -10.12
N SER A 45 -2.67 9.80 -10.93
CA SER A 45 -4.12 9.78 -10.68
C SER A 45 -4.68 8.36 -10.56
N HIS A 46 -4.26 7.44 -11.44
CA HIS A 46 -4.64 6.04 -11.35
C HIS A 46 -4.10 5.37 -10.07
N LEU A 47 -2.83 5.61 -9.72
CA LEU A 47 -2.22 5.05 -8.52
C LEU A 47 -2.90 5.61 -7.24
N PHE A 48 -3.18 6.90 -7.19
CA PHE A 48 -3.89 7.54 -6.08
C PHE A 48 -5.32 7.00 -5.93
N SER A 49 -6.04 6.85 -7.05
CA SER A 49 -7.37 6.24 -7.05
C SER A 49 -7.34 4.81 -6.49
N TYR A 50 -6.34 4.02 -6.90
CA TYR A 50 -6.16 2.65 -6.41
C TYR A 50 -5.83 2.61 -4.91
N ILE A 51 -4.84 3.38 -4.44
CA ILE A 51 -4.45 3.38 -3.03
C ILE A 51 -5.57 3.88 -2.11
N PHE A 52 -6.37 4.88 -2.53
CA PHE A 52 -7.52 5.32 -1.75
C PHE A 52 -8.60 4.24 -1.67
N SER A 53 -8.87 3.50 -2.76
CA SER A 53 -9.78 2.35 -2.73
C SER A 53 -9.30 1.24 -1.79
N ARG A 54 -7.99 0.92 -1.81
CA ARG A 54 -7.41 -0.05 -0.87
C ARG A 54 -7.51 0.43 0.57
N SER A 55 -7.23 1.71 0.82
CA SER A 55 -7.33 2.30 2.15
C SER A 55 -8.76 2.25 2.71
N GLN A 56 -9.78 2.55 1.89
CA GLN A 56 -11.18 2.38 2.29
C GLN A 56 -11.52 0.92 2.64
N THR A 57 -11.02 -0.03 1.84
CA THR A 57 -11.23 -1.47 2.09
C THR A 57 -10.60 -1.89 3.41
N ILE A 58 -9.37 -1.44 3.70
CA ILE A 58 -8.67 -1.70 4.96
C ILE A 58 -9.49 -1.15 6.14
N SER A 59 -9.93 0.10 6.08
CA SER A 59 -10.72 0.71 7.16
C SER A 59 -12.08 0.02 7.36
N PHE A 60 -12.70 -0.48 6.28
CA PHE A 60 -13.93 -1.27 6.36
C PHE A 60 -13.69 -2.62 7.07
N LEU A 61 -12.64 -3.35 6.69
CA LEU A 61 -12.30 -4.63 7.31
C LEU A 61 -11.98 -4.49 8.80
N ILE A 62 -11.20 -3.47 9.16
CA ILE A 62 -10.92 -3.16 10.57
C ILE A 62 -12.22 -2.87 11.34
N GLY A 63 -13.13 -2.08 10.77
CA GLY A 63 -14.43 -1.80 11.38
C GLY A 63 -15.29 -3.06 11.59
N GLY A 64 -15.11 -4.07 10.74
CA GLY A 64 -15.74 -5.38 10.88
C GLY A 64 -15.03 -6.35 11.83
N GLY A 65 -13.88 -5.98 12.40
CA GLY A 65 -13.06 -6.87 13.22
C GLY A 65 -12.24 -7.90 12.42
N TYR A 66 -12.02 -7.64 11.14
CA TYR A 66 -11.20 -8.43 10.21
C TYR A 66 -9.82 -7.79 10.02
N ASP A 67 -9.16 -7.47 11.14
CA ASP A 67 -7.86 -6.78 11.19
C ASP A 67 -6.75 -7.51 10.42
N TRP A 68 -6.73 -8.85 10.48
CA TRP A 68 -5.76 -9.67 9.76
C TRP A 68 -6.03 -9.80 8.26
N ASP A 69 -7.29 -9.75 7.84
CA ASP A 69 -7.62 -9.65 6.42
C ASP A 69 -7.25 -8.27 5.88
N ALA A 70 -7.36 -7.23 6.72
CA ALA A 70 -6.88 -5.90 6.38
C ALA A 70 -5.35 -5.88 6.17
N GLU A 71 -4.59 -6.65 6.96
CA GLU A 71 -3.14 -6.85 6.79
C GLU A 71 -2.78 -7.48 5.43
N ILE A 72 -3.62 -8.36 4.89
CA ILE A 72 -3.44 -8.92 3.54
C ILE A 72 -3.58 -7.82 2.49
N ILE A 73 -4.62 -6.99 2.59
CA ILE A 73 -4.88 -5.90 1.64
C ILE A 73 -3.79 -4.82 1.71
N LEU A 74 -3.22 -4.58 2.89
CA LEU A 74 -2.12 -3.63 3.11
C LEU A 74 -0.93 -3.86 2.19
N ARG A 75 -0.66 -5.10 1.76
CA ARG A 75 0.41 -5.38 0.79
C ARG A 75 0.27 -4.54 -0.48
N SER A 76 -0.94 -4.50 -1.04
CA SER A 76 -1.22 -3.73 -2.25
C SER A 76 -1.19 -2.22 -2.00
N PHE A 77 -1.51 -1.79 -0.78
CA PHE A 77 -1.38 -0.40 -0.34
C PHE A 77 0.09 0.04 -0.32
N TYR A 78 0.98 -0.74 0.32
CA TYR A 78 2.42 -0.45 0.36
C TYR A 78 3.05 -0.43 -1.03
N GLU A 79 2.72 -1.39 -1.89
CA GLU A 79 3.25 -1.44 -3.26
C GLU A 79 2.85 -0.21 -4.07
N THR A 80 1.62 0.26 -3.90
CA THR A 80 1.13 1.43 -4.63
C THR A 80 1.75 2.71 -4.08
N ALA A 81 1.86 2.84 -2.76
CA ALA A 81 2.52 3.96 -2.11
C ALA A 81 3.99 4.09 -2.54
N ALA A 82 4.72 2.98 -2.53
CA ALA A 82 6.11 2.95 -2.96
C ALA A 82 6.27 3.42 -4.40
N LYS A 83 5.38 3.01 -5.32
CA LYS A 83 5.38 3.47 -6.71
C LYS A 83 5.09 4.97 -6.84
N ILE A 84 4.10 5.49 -6.10
CA ILE A 84 3.78 6.92 -6.07
C ILE A 84 5.01 7.72 -5.62
N ILE A 85 5.57 7.37 -4.46
CA ILE A 85 6.74 8.06 -3.91
C ILE A 85 7.92 7.95 -4.88
N TYR A 86 8.15 6.77 -5.48
CA TYR A 86 9.25 6.57 -6.43
C TYR A 86 9.13 7.48 -7.65
N ILE A 87 7.97 7.50 -8.31
CA ILE A 87 7.72 8.34 -9.49
C ILE A 87 7.86 9.84 -9.13
N CYS A 88 7.36 10.26 -7.97
CA CYS A 88 7.49 11.65 -7.53
C CYS A 88 8.93 12.03 -7.12
N SER A 89 9.73 11.06 -6.65
CA SER A 89 11.08 11.29 -6.12
C SER A 89 12.20 11.31 -7.15
N VAL A 90 11.93 10.92 -8.40
CA VAL A 90 12.92 10.96 -9.48
C VAL A 90 12.95 12.31 -10.17
N ASP A 91 14.08 12.61 -10.79
CA ASP A 91 14.27 13.86 -11.53
C ASP A 91 13.33 13.93 -12.73
N ASP A 92 13.02 15.15 -13.18
CA ASP A 92 12.09 15.41 -14.28
C ASP A 92 12.49 14.69 -15.58
N GLU A 93 13.80 14.49 -15.80
CA GLU A 93 14.35 13.78 -16.97
C GLU A 93 14.16 12.26 -16.89
N GLU A 94 14.20 11.67 -15.68
CA GLU A 94 14.04 10.22 -15.49
C GLU A 94 12.57 9.79 -15.47
N ARG A 95 11.67 10.69 -15.05
CA ARG A 95 10.26 10.37 -14.77
C ARG A 95 9.48 9.85 -15.99
N PRO A 96 9.60 10.42 -17.20
CA PRO A 96 8.94 9.88 -18.39
C PRO A 96 9.34 8.43 -18.66
N THR A 97 10.61 8.09 -18.44
CA THR A 97 11.13 6.72 -18.58
C THR A 97 10.47 5.77 -17.59
N LEU A 98 10.34 6.16 -16.32
CA LEU A 98 9.63 5.32 -15.34
C LEU A 98 8.16 5.11 -15.71
N VAL A 99 7.48 6.14 -16.18
CA VAL A 99 6.07 6.01 -16.57
C VAL A 99 5.91 5.13 -17.82
N ASN A 100 6.85 5.22 -18.77
CA ASN A 100 6.91 4.32 -19.92
C ASN A 100 7.15 2.86 -19.48
N GLU A 101 8.13 2.63 -18.62
CA GLU A 101 8.42 1.30 -18.08
C GLU A 101 7.20 0.70 -17.38
N PHE A 102 6.47 1.49 -16.60
CA PHE A 102 5.31 1.04 -15.83
C PHE A 102 4.14 0.58 -16.71
N TRP A 103 3.82 1.33 -17.76
CA TRP A 103 2.66 1.02 -18.63
C TRP A 103 3.03 0.17 -19.83
N ASP A 104 4.09 0.55 -20.54
CA ASP A 104 4.36 0.07 -21.89
C ASP A 104 5.34 -1.11 -21.89
N GLU A 105 6.25 -1.20 -20.91
CA GLU A 105 7.22 -2.31 -20.84
C GLU A 105 6.79 -3.43 -19.88
N LEU A 106 6.22 -3.09 -18.71
CA LEU A 106 5.73 -4.09 -17.76
C LEU A 106 4.41 -4.73 -18.20
N GLY A 107 3.54 -3.98 -18.88
CA GLY A 107 2.25 -4.46 -19.37
C GLY A 107 2.38 -5.73 -20.22
N PRO A 108 3.16 -5.70 -21.33
CA PRO A 108 3.36 -6.85 -22.20
C PRO A 108 3.99 -8.07 -21.50
N ILE A 109 4.86 -7.84 -20.50
CA ILE A 109 5.45 -8.91 -19.70
C ILE A 109 4.37 -9.64 -18.88
N SER A 110 3.46 -8.88 -18.27
CA SER A 110 2.32 -9.40 -17.51
C SER A 110 1.33 -10.12 -18.41
N ASP A 111 0.95 -9.50 -19.53
CA ASP A 111 0.01 -10.04 -20.52
C ASP A 111 0.47 -11.40 -21.05
N ARG A 112 1.74 -11.50 -21.45
CA ARG A 112 2.34 -12.77 -21.88
C ARG A 112 2.26 -13.86 -20.80
N LYS A 113 2.56 -13.53 -19.53
CA LYS A 113 2.47 -14.50 -18.43
C LYS A 113 1.03 -14.94 -18.18
N ASN A 114 0.09 -14.02 -18.28
CA ASN A 114 -1.34 -14.30 -18.12
C ASN A 114 -1.88 -15.16 -19.26
N ALA A 115 -1.48 -14.89 -20.51
CA ALA A 115 -1.83 -15.72 -21.66
C ALA A 115 -1.35 -17.18 -21.49
N VAL A 116 -0.10 -17.39 -21.05
CA VAL A 116 0.45 -18.73 -20.78
C VAL A 116 -0.31 -19.44 -19.65
N ARG A 117 -0.65 -18.73 -18.57
CA ARG A 117 -1.47 -19.32 -17.48
C ARG A 117 -2.88 -19.64 -17.95
N ALA A 118 -3.45 -18.77 -18.78
CA ALA A 118 -4.78 -18.95 -19.34
C ALA A 118 -4.84 -20.17 -20.27
N SER A 119 -3.80 -20.44 -21.07
CA SER A 119 -3.75 -21.62 -21.93
C SER A 119 -3.78 -22.92 -21.12
N TYR A 120 -2.98 -23.01 -20.04
CA TYR A 120 -3.01 -24.18 -19.15
C TYR A 120 -4.39 -24.37 -18.49
N ALA A 121 -5.02 -23.28 -18.06
CA ALA A 121 -6.35 -23.34 -17.48
C ALA A 121 -7.42 -23.73 -18.52
N GLU A 122 -7.27 -23.29 -19.77
CA GLU A 122 -8.20 -23.60 -20.85
C GLU A 122 -8.14 -25.09 -21.20
N GLU A 123 -6.93 -25.65 -21.33
CA GLU A 123 -6.70 -27.08 -21.58
C GLU A 123 -7.40 -27.95 -20.53
N ALA A 124 -7.47 -27.50 -19.28
CA ALA A 124 -8.12 -28.22 -18.20
C ALA A 124 -9.67 -28.09 -18.20
N LEU A 125 -10.23 -27.02 -18.76
CA LEU A 125 -11.64 -26.64 -18.57
C LEU A 125 -12.61 -27.08 -19.68
N GLY A 126 -12.14 -27.75 -20.73
CA GLY A 126 -12.99 -28.20 -21.84
C GLY A 126 -13.70 -27.04 -22.56
N GLU A 127 -14.73 -27.33 -23.35
CA GLU A 127 -15.48 -26.28 -24.06
C GLU A 127 -16.54 -25.60 -23.18
N GLY A 128 -16.56 -24.26 -23.19
CA GLY A 128 -17.55 -23.48 -22.45
C GLY A 128 -17.25 -21.98 -22.43
N VAL A 129 -18.11 -21.22 -21.72
CA VAL A 129 -17.94 -19.76 -21.57
C VAL A 129 -16.61 -19.42 -20.88
N SER A 130 -16.21 -20.19 -19.87
CA SER A 130 -14.92 -20.02 -19.18
C SER A 130 -13.73 -20.18 -20.13
N SER A 131 -13.77 -21.20 -21.01
CA SER A 131 -12.74 -21.40 -22.04
C SER A 131 -12.67 -20.22 -23.03
N LYS A 132 -13.82 -19.64 -23.43
CA LYS A 132 -13.84 -18.44 -24.30
C LYS A 132 -13.18 -17.22 -23.63
N ILE A 133 -13.39 -17.03 -22.33
CA ILE A 133 -12.74 -15.95 -21.57
C ILE A 133 -11.22 -16.17 -21.55
N LEU A 134 -10.76 -17.40 -21.32
CA LEU A 134 -9.34 -17.74 -21.30
C LEU A 134 -8.68 -17.58 -22.68
N ARG A 135 -9.39 -17.91 -23.77
CA ARG A 135 -8.95 -17.62 -25.15
C ARG A 135 -8.80 -16.12 -25.40
N ALA A 136 -9.70 -15.30 -24.86
CA ALA A 136 -9.60 -13.85 -25.03
C ALA A 136 -8.31 -13.28 -24.41
N LEU A 137 -7.87 -13.81 -23.26
CA LEU A 137 -6.59 -13.45 -22.63
C LEU A 137 -5.35 -13.85 -23.45
N GLN A 138 -5.51 -14.79 -24.39
CA GLN A 138 -4.46 -15.25 -25.30
C GLN A 138 -4.48 -14.50 -26.64
N ASN A 139 -5.40 -13.57 -26.84
CA ASN A 139 -5.56 -12.87 -28.11
C ASN A 139 -4.56 -11.72 -28.25
N GLY A 140 -3.53 -11.91 -29.08
CA GLY A 140 -2.53 -10.89 -29.40
C GLY A 140 -3.04 -9.63 -30.11
N LYS A 141 -4.34 -9.55 -30.47
CA LYS A 141 -4.98 -8.32 -30.95
C LYS A 141 -5.52 -7.45 -29.81
N ILE A 142 -5.74 -8.04 -28.63
CA ILE A 142 -6.30 -7.37 -27.46
C ILE A 142 -5.18 -7.06 -26.46
N PHE A 143 -4.27 -8.02 -26.28
CA PHE A 143 -3.14 -7.93 -25.37
C PHE A 143 -1.83 -7.93 -26.14
N ASP A 144 -0.84 -7.21 -25.65
CA ASP A 144 0.49 -7.25 -26.22
C ASP A 144 1.26 -8.45 -25.66
N LEU A 145 1.39 -9.50 -26.48
CA LEU A 145 2.07 -10.73 -26.08
C LEU A 145 3.56 -10.72 -26.46
N GLU A 146 3.98 -9.73 -27.25
CA GLU A 146 5.35 -9.56 -27.75
C GLU A 146 6.14 -8.65 -26.82
N SER A 147 6.43 -9.15 -25.63
CA SER A 147 7.27 -8.44 -24.67
C SER A 147 8.69 -8.21 -25.25
N GLU A 148 9.11 -6.95 -25.42
CA GLU A 148 10.44 -6.61 -25.90
C GLU A 148 11.57 -7.14 -24.98
N GLY A 149 12.74 -7.36 -25.59
CA GLY A 149 13.94 -7.81 -24.89
C GLY A 149 13.98 -9.30 -24.55
N ASN A 150 15.09 -9.71 -23.92
CA ASN A 150 15.33 -11.11 -23.56
C ASN A 150 14.80 -11.42 -22.14
N LYS A 151 14.81 -12.70 -21.75
CA LYS A 151 14.34 -13.13 -20.41
C LYS A 151 15.05 -12.41 -19.27
N HIS A 152 16.32 -12.03 -19.45
CA HIS A 152 17.11 -11.34 -18.44
C HIS A 152 16.70 -9.87 -18.31
N SER A 153 16.50 -9.14 -19.41
CA SER A 153 16.01 -7.75 -19.37
C SER A 153 14.64 -7.66 -18.71
N ARG A 154 13.72 -8.56 -19.06
CA ARG A 154 12.39 -8.64 -18.42
C ARG A 154 12.47 -8.84 -16.92
N LYS A 155 13.24 -9.83 -16.46
CA LYS A 155 13.43 -10.07 -15.01
C LYS A 155 14.05 -8.88 -14.29
N ARG A 156 14.98 -8.18 -14.93
CA ARG A 156 15.60 -6.97 -14.37
C ARG A 156 14.56 -5.86 -14.19
N LEU A 157 13.70 -5.65 -15.19
CA LEU A 157 12.62 -4.68 -15.10
C LEU A 157 11.61 -5.04 -14.00
N GLU A 158 11.17 -6.29 -13.94
CA GLU A 158 10.28 -6.76 -12.85
C GLU A 158 10.90 -6.57 -11.47
N LYS A 159 12.21 -6.84 -11.33
CA LYS A 159 12.93 -6.61 -10.08
C LYS A 159 12.98 -5.12 -9.74
N LYS A 160 13.27 -4.24 -10.70
CA LYS A 160 13.29 -2.78 -10.52
C LYS A 160 11.98 -2.28 -9.92
N TRP A 161 10.86 -2.81 -10.38
CA TRP A 161 9.51 -2.45 -9.94
C TRP A 161 8.99 -3.25 -8.75
N SER A 162 9.80 -4.15 -8.19
CA SER A 162 9.46 -4.86 -6.96
C SER A 162 9.48 -3.91 -5.76
N PHE A 163 8.60 -4.14 -4.79
CA PHE A 163 8.52 -3.31 -3.58
C PHE A 163 9.88 -3.17 -2.90
N THR A 164 10.59 -4.27 -2.69
CA THR A 164 11.88 -4.28 -2.00
C THR A 164 12.95 -3.45 -2.71
N GLU A 165 13.00 -3.50 -4.04
CA GLU A 165 13.96 -2.71 -4.81
C GLU A 165 13.60 -1.22 -4.77
N ILE A 166 12.32 -0.87 -4.93
CA ILE A 166 11.85 0.52 -4.81
C ILE A 166 12.19 1.08 -3.43
N ILE A 167 11.89 0.36 -2.35
CA ILE A 167 12.22 0.82 -0.98
C ILE A 167 13.73 0.99 -0.80
N SER A 168 14.54 0.13 -1.40
CA SER A 168 16.01 0.24 -1.34
C SER A 168 16.52 1.49 -2.08
N VAL A 169 15.93 1.80 -3.24
CA VAL A 169 16.21 3.04 -3.98
C VAL A 169 15.78 4.27 -3.20
N LEU A 170 14.58 4.24 -2.62
CA LEU A 170 14.04 5.37 -1.84
C LEU A 170 14.87 5.65 -0.58
N GLU A 171 15.34 4.63 0.14
CA GLU A 171 16.18 4.83 1.33
C GLU A 171 17.51 5.50 0.98
N ALA A 172 18.11 5.15 -0.17
CA ALA A 172 19.35 5.75 -0.63
C ALA A 172 19.18 7.22 -1.08
N ARG A 173 17.94 7.67 -1.30
CA ARG A 173 17.62 9.03 -1.73
C ARG A 173 17.35 9.94 -0.52
N SER A 174 17.62 11.23 -0.73
CA SER A 174 17.20 12.29 0.19
C SER A 174 16.05 13.07 -0.43
N LEU A 175 14.88 13.08 0.21
CA LEU A 175 13.77 13.95 -0.18
C LEU A 175 13.93 15.29 0.52
N LYS A 176 13.98 16.39 -0.23
CA LYS A 176 14.19 17.75 0.33
C LYS A 176 15.42 17.86 1.24
N GLY A 177 16.50 17.16 0.88
CA GLY A 177 17.73 17.12 1.70
C GLY A 177 17.58 16.34 3.01
N LYS A 178 16.44 15.69 3.24
CA LYS A 178 16.21 14.79 4.37
C LYS A 178 16.25 13.34 3.90
N PRO A 179 17.09 12.49 4.49
CA PRO A 179 17.05 11.06 4.20
C PRO A 179 15.71 10.47 4.62
N LEU A 180 15.17 9.53 3.84
CA LEU A 180 14.01 8.72 4.19
C LEU A 180 14.37 7.65 5.24
N LYS A 181 14.91 8.10 6.37
CA LYS A 181 15.36 7.22 7.45
C LYS A 181 14.19 6.36 7.94
N GLY A 182 14.42 5.07 7.98
CA GLY A 182 13.45 4.11 8.48
C GLY A 182 12.45 3.61 7.44
N ILE A 183 12.47 4.07 6.18
CA ILE A 183 11.53 3.54 5.16
C ILE A 183 11.67 2.02 4.95
N LYS A 184 12.86 1.45 5.21
CA LYS A 184 13.08 0.00 5.22
C LYS A 184 12.28 -0.74 6.30
N SER A 185 11.78 -0.08 7.34
CA SER A 185 10.89 -0.72 8.32
C SER A 185 9.62 -1.26 7.66
N LEU A 186 9.18 -0.66 6.54
CA LEU A 186 8.06 -1.14 5.75
C LEU A 186 8.29 -2.54 5.16
N LEU A 187 9.55 -2.98 4.99
CA LEU A 187 9.87 -4.33 4.54
C LEU A 187 9.41 -5.38 5.56
N HIS A 188 9.46 -5.07 6.86
CA HIS A 188 8.97 -5.97 7.89
C HIS A 188 7.47 -6.16 7.74
N MET A 189 6.71 -5.07 7.63
CA MET A 189 5.26 -5.14 7.49
C MET A 189 4.83 -5.80 6.18
N TYR A 190 5.50 -5.46 5.08
CA TYR A 190 5.28 -6.12 3.80
C TYR A 190 5.53 -7.63 3.86
N GLY A 191 6.58 -8.05 4.58
CA GLY A 191 6.88 -9.46 4.85
C GLY A 191 5.75 -10.14 5.62
N SER A 192 5.26 -9.53 6.71
CA SER A 192 4.14 -10.03 7.50
C SER A 192 2.87 -10.25 6.65
N SER A 193 2.48 -9.26 5.83
CA SER A 193 1.37 -9.42 4.88
C SER A 193 1.61 -10.57 3.89
N SER A 194 2.86 -10.77 3.45
CA SER A 194 3.23 -11.85 2.53
C SER A 194 3.10 -13.23 3.18
N HIS A 195 3.51 -13.39 4.43
CA HIS A 195 3.34 -14.64 5.18
C HIS A 195 1.86 -15.02 5.26
N LEU A 196 0.99 -14.06 5.61
CA LEU A 196 -0.46 -14.27 5.67
C LEU A 196 -1.05 -14.72 4.33
N ILE A 197 -0.66 -14.06 3.23
CA ILE A 197 -1.09 -14.43 1.87
C ILE A 197 -0.68 -15.85 1.50
N HIS A 198 0.51 -16.27 1.91
CA HIS A 198 1.05 -17.58 1.57
C HIS A 198 0.61 -18.70 2.53
N ALA A 199 -0.11 -18.36 3.62
CA ALA A 199 -0.55 -19.31 4.63
C ALA A 199 0.59 -20.23 5.11
N ASP A 200 1.80 -19.68 5.26
CA ASP A 200 2.97 -20.44 5.65
C ASP A 200 3.01 -20.66 7.18
N LYS A 201 4.08 -21.32 7.65
CA LYS A 201 4.25 -21.62 9.08
C LYS A 201 4.14 -20.36 9.95
N PHE A 202 4.73 -19.25 9.53
CA PHE A 202 4.69 -18.01 10.32
C PHE A 202 3.25 -17.51 10.47
N ALA A 203 2.48 -17.52 9.39
CA ALA A 203 1.06 -17.19 9.45
C ALA A 203 0.26 -18.15 10.34
N MET A 204 0.53 -19.45 10.27
CA MET A 204 -0.14 -20.45 11.12
C MET A 204 0.19 -20.25 12.60
N ASP A 205 1.45 -20.01 12.93
CA ASP A 205 1.89 -19.75 14.31
C ASP A 205 1.21 -18.48 14.86
N LEU A 206 1.11 -17.42 14.04
CA LEU A 206 0.45 -16.17 14.40
C LEU A 206 -1.05 -16.34 14.64
N MET A 207 -1.73 -17.12 13.78
CA MET A 207 -3.15 -17.45 13.96
C MET A 207 -3.37 -18.34 15.19
N HIS A 208 -2.44 -19.26 15.47
CA HIS A 208 -2.50 -20.10 16.66
C HIS A 208 -2.33 -19.28 17.94
N ASP A 209 -1.29 -18.43 18.02
CA ASP A 209 -1.07 -17.52 19.15
C ASP A 209 -2.34 -16.73 19.48
N ARG A 210 -2.95 -16.12 18.46
CA ARG A 210 -4.20 -15.36 18.59
C ARG A 210 -5.36 -16.20 19.13
N ALA A 211 -5.46 -17.46 18.70
CA ALA A 211 -6.53 -18.35 19.13
C ALA A 211 -6.36 -18.84 20.57
N THR A 212 -5.13 -18.92 21.06
CA THR A 212 -4.81 -19.44 22.39
C THR A 212 -4.53 -18.35 23.44
N ARG A 213 -4.28 -17.11 23.02
CA ARG A 213 -3.93 -16.00 23.92
C ARG A 213 -5.10 -15.62 24.85
N PRO A 214 -4.84 -15.31 26.14
CA PRO A 214 -5.87 -14.85 27.07
C PRO A 214 -6.62 -13.62 26.55
N ALA A 215 -7.91 -13.53 26.85
CA ALA A 215 -8.78 -12.49 26.30
C ALA A 215 -8.35 -11.07 26.71
N GLU A 216 -7.83 -10.92 27.93
CA GLU A 216 -7.30 -9.68 28.49
C GLU A 216 -6.03 -9.19 27.80
N GLU A 217 -5.19 -10.07 27.25
CA GLU A 217 -4.01 -9.69 26.47
C GLU A 217 -4.37 -9.48 24.99
N LEU A 218 -5.23 -10.35 24.47
CA LEU A 218 -5.64 -10.33 23.08
C LEU A 218 -6.25 -8.98 22.68
N ILE A 219 -6.96 -8.30 23.60
CA ILE A 219 -7.52 -6.98 23.32
C ILE A 219 -6.44 -5.90 23.14
N PHE A 220 -5.33 -5.94 23.88
CA PHE A 220 -4.22 -5.00 23.71
C PHE A 220 -3.44 -5.30 22.44
N LEU A 221 -3.18 -6.59 22.15
CA LEU A 221 -2.56 -7.01 20.90
C LEU A 221 -3.35 -6.49 19.69
N LYS A 222 -4.67 -6.68 19.70
CA LYS A 222 -5.57 -6.16 18.65
C LYS A 222 -5.55 -4.64 18.58
N ALA A 223 -5.58 -3.94 19.71
CA ALA A 223 -5.53 -2.48 19.76
C ALA A 223 -4.24 -1.94 19.15
N GLY A 224 -3.08 -2.50 19.53
CA GLY A 224 -1.78 -2.13 18.97
C GLY A 224 -1.69 -2.43 17.48
N HIS A 225 -2.13 -3.62 17.05
CA HIS A 225 -2.14 -4.01 15.65
C HIS A 225 -3.00 -3.07 14.79
N VAL A 226 -4.25 -2.82 15.20
CA VAL A 226 -5.16 -1.88 14.52
C VAL A 226 -4.60 -0.46 14.49
N SER A 227 -4.04 0.00 15.61
CA SER A 227 -3.41 1.33 15.70
C SER A 227 -2.27 1.49 14.70
N ARG A 228 -1.45 0.45 14.56
CA ARG A 228 -0.38 0.38 13.56
C ARG A 228 -0.91 0.38 12.14
N ILE A 229 -1.95 -0.42 11.81
CA ILE A 229 -2.55 -0.41 10.46
C ILE A 229 -3.00 1.02 10.08
N MET A 230 -3.74 1.66 10.97
CA MET A 230 -4.28 3.00 10.73
C MET A 230 -3.18 4.07 10.65
N SER A 231 -2.13 3.92 11.45
CA SER A 231 -0.95 4.79 11.40
C SER A 231 -0.25 4.69 10.06
N ASP A 232 -0.06 3.47 9.54
CA ASP A 232 0.53 3.27 8.22
C ASP A 232 -0.32 3.90 7.12
N GLN A 233 -1.66 3.75 7.17
CA GLN A 233 -2.55 4.40 6.20
C GLN A 233 -2.34 5.92 6.18
N VAL A 234 -2.40 6.58 7.34
CA VAL A 234 -2.31 8.04 7.44
C VAL A 234 -0.92 8.54 7.07
N ASN A 235 0.13 7.98 7.67
CA ASN A 235 1.49 8.48 7.51
C ASN A 235 2.03 8.26 6.10
N ILE A 236 1.72 7.11 5.48
CA ILE A 236 2.20 6.79 4.15
C ILE A 236 1.44 7.60 3.09
N LEU A 237 0.13 7.79 3.26
CA LEU A 237 -0.62 8.66 2.34
C LEU A 237 -0.22 10.13 2.47
N TRP A 238 0.05 10.59 3.69
CA TRP A 238 0.65 11.90 3.91
C TRP A 238 1.95 12.05 3.10
N LEU A 239 2.86 11.08 3.22
CA LEU A 239 4.12 11.09 2.49
C LEU A 239 3.90 11.06 0.97
N CYS A 240 2.96 10.26 0.47
CA CYS A 240 2.60 10.23 -0.95
C CYS A 240 2.14 11.61 -1.44
N ILE A 241 1.28 12.28 -0.67
CA ILE A 241 0.72 13.59 -1.02
C ILE A 241 1.78 14.69 -0.93
N GLU A 242 2.66 14.68 0.08
CA GLU A 242 3.77 15.64 0.16
C GLU A 242 4.71 15.54 -1.05
N ASN A 243 5.02 14.31 -1.48
CA ASN A 243 5.85 14.10 -2.67
C ASN A 243 5.11 14.55 -3.95
N PHE A 244 3.80 14.35 -4.02
CA PHE A 244 3.01 14.82 -5.16
C PHE A 244 2.88 16.35 -5.19
N LEU A 245 2.73 16.99 -4.03
CA LEU A 245 2.71 18.45 -3.89
C LEU A 245 4.02 19.07 -4.38
N ASP A 246 5.16 18.44 -4.08
CA ASP A 246 6.47 18.89 -4.58
C ASP A 246 6.56 18.80 -6.11
N LEU A 247 6.11 17.67 -6.68
CA LEU A 247 6.10 17.47 -8.11
C LEU A 247 5.24 18.51 -8.83
N THR A 248 4.05 18.82 -8.29
CA THR A 248 3.14 19.80 -8.90
C THR A 248 3.46 21.24 -8.54
N LYS A 249 4.42 21.47 -7.64
CA LYS A 249 4.69 22.78 -7.01
C LYS A 249 3.41 23.40 -6.43
N GLY A 250 2.50 22.55 -5.98
CA GLY A 250 1.19 22.92 -5.48
C GLY A 250 1.21 23.37 -4.03
N HIS A 251 0.02 23.57 -3.48
CA HIS A 251 -0.19 23.82 -2.06
C HIS A 251 -1.42 23.06 -1.58
N PHE A 252 -1.48 22.76 -0.30
CA PHE A 252 -2.70 22.25 0.32
C PHE A 252 -3.78 23.33 0.29
N LYS A 253 -5.03 22.92 0.05
CA LYS A 253 -6.20 23.79 0.10
C LYS A 253 -6.48 24.25 1.52
N ASP A 254 -6.36 23.36 2.51
CA ASP A 254 -6.53 23.67 3.93
C ASP A 254 -5.52 22.92 4.80
N GLU A 255 -4.26 23.35 4.73
CA GLU A 255 -3.14 22.76 5.48
C GLU A 255 -3.39 22.75 7.00
N MET A 256 -4.03 23.81 7.53
CA MET A 256 -4.28 23.95 8.96
C MET A 256 -5.28 22.90 9.45
N LYS A 257 -6.41 22.74 8.75
CA LYS A 257 -7.40 21.71 9.09
C LYS A 257 -6.80 20.31 9.01
N LEU A 258 -6.00 20.05 7.98
CA LEU A 258 -5.33 18.77 7.80
C LEU A 258 -4.35 18.48 8.96
N LYS A 259 -3.53 19.46 9.38
CA LYS A 259 -2.62 19.34 10.53
C LYS A 259 -3.36 19.09 11.85
N ILE A 260 -4.47 19.81 12.09
CA ILE A 260 -5.30 19.61 13.29
C ILE A 260 -5.88 18.20 13.31
N ALA A 261 -6.40 17.72 12.18
CA ALA A 261 -6.94 16.37 12.06
C ALA A 261 -5.85 15.31 12.33
N TYR A 262 -4.67 15.48 11.72
CA TYR A 262 -3.53 14.60 11.93
C TYR A 262 -3.06 14.57 13.40
N GLN A 263 -3.06 15.71 14.09
CA GLN A 263 -2.67 15.77 15.50
C GLN A 263 -3.65 15.00 16.39
N LYS A 264 -4.97 15.11 16.13
CA LYS A 264 -6.00 14.33 16.83
C LYS A 264 -5.82 12.83 16.61
N PHE A 265 -5.64 12.43 15.36
CA PHE A 265 -5.32 11.05 15.00
C PHE A 265 -4.07 10.53 15.71
N SER A 266 -2.97 11.28 15.65
CA SER A 266 -1.69 10.90 16.28
C SER A 266 -1.82 10.76 17.80
N THR A 267 -2.60 11.63 18.44
CA THR A 267 -2.85 11.55 19.89
C THR A 267 -3.58 10.26 20.26
N SER A 268 -4.66 9.92 19.53
CA SER A 268 -5.40 8.67 19.74
C SER A 268 -4.54 7.43 19.43
N SER A 269 -3.73 7.47 18.37
CA SER A 269 -2.84 6.38 17.97
C SER A 269 -1.78 6.10 19.05
N ASN A 270 -1.10 7.15 19.49
CA ASN A 270 -0.04 7.06 20.49
C ASN A 270 -0.57 6.53 21.83
N LEU A 271 -1.78 6.92 22.24
CA LEU A 271 -2.42 6.36 23.43
C LEU A 271 -2.51 4.84 23.35
N LEU A 272 -2.98 4.29 22.23
CA LEU A 272 -3.10 2.84 22.06
C LEU A 272 -1.75 2.13 21.97
N ILE A 273 -0.76 2.76 21.32
CA ILE A 273 0.61 2.23 21.25
C ILE A 273 1.22 2.16 22.64
N THR A 274 1.16 3.24 23.42
CA THR A 274 1.68 3.27 24.79
C THR A 274 1.00 2.22 25.67
N LEU A 275 -0.33 2.09 25.58
CA LEU A 275 -1.06 1.05 26.33
C LEU A 275 -0.63 -0.37 25.94
N PHE A 276 -0.33 -0.61 24.66
CA PHE A 276 0.20 -1.89 24.19
C PHE A 276 1.62 -2.13 24.73
N GLU A 277 2.51 -1.14 24.61
CA GLU A 277 3.89 -1.24 25.09
C GLU A 277 3.98 -1.49 26.59
N GLU A 278 3.21 -0.75 27.40
CA GLU A 278 3.13 -0.93 28.86
C GLU A 278 2.64 -2.33 29.23
N ASN A 279 1.66 -2.85 28.48
CA ASN A 279 1.10 -4.18 28.72
C ASN A 279 2.07 -5.30 28.32
N GLN A 280 2.84 -5.12 27.25
CA GLN A 280 3.74 -6.15 26.72
C GLN A 280 5.16 -6.06 27.27
N SER A 281 5.54 -4.93 27.88
CA SER A 281 6.87 -4.72 28.46
C SER A 281 7.33 -5.85 29.40
N PRO A 282 6.50 -6.37 30.33
CA PRO A 282 6.91 -7.48 31.20
C PRO A 282 7.32 -8.73 30.41
N PHE A 283 6.57 -9.07 29.35
CA PHE A 283 6.87 -10.23 28.51
C PHE A 283 8.24 -10.11 27.84
N TYR A 284 8.60 -8.92 27.36
CA TYR A 284 9.87 -8.69 26.65
C TYR A 284 11.08 -8.46 27.58
N HIS A 285 10.87 -8.18 28.87
CA HIS A 285 11.95 -8.03 29.84
C HIS A 285 12.30 -9.32 30.58
N GLU A 286 11.40 -10.30 30.58
CA GLU A 286 11.60 -11.61 31.22
C GLU A 286 12.11 -12.70 30.24
N SER A 287 12.13 -12.40 28.94
CA SER A 287 12.65 -13.25 27.85
C SER A 287 14.09 -12.91 27.46
#